data_AF-A0A658NHG4-F1
#
_entry.id   AF-A0A658NHG4-F1
#
_cell.length_a   1.000
_cell.length_b   1.000
_cell.length_c   1.000
_cell.angle_alpha   90.00
_cell.angle_beta   90.00
_cell.angle_gamma   90.00
#
_symmetry.space_group_name_H-M   'P 1'
#
loop_
_entity.id
_entity.type
_entity.pdbx_description
1 polymer ?
#
loop_
_entity_poly.entity_id
_entity_poly.type
_entity_poly.pdbx_seq_one_letter_code
_entity_poly.pdbx_strand_id
1 'polypeptide(L)'
;GPGRSARWLNDFGDLRHDADPVDWVELIPFDETRNYVMRVAEALPIYRARIHGTPAPVITRWDLSGGGAVPPPPARLTLAL
;
A
#
# COMPACT_ATOMS: atom_id res chain seq x y z
N GLY A 1 7.58 6.35 -10.42
CA GLY A 1 6.74 7.56 -10.39
C GLY A 1 5.30 7.19 -10.05
N PRO A 2 4.54 8.06 -9.37
CA PRO A 2 3.22 7.76 -8.77
C PRO A 2 2.17 7.29 -9.79
N GLY A 3 2.32 7.64 -11.08
CA GLY A 3 1.41 7.16 -12.13
C GLY A 3 1.44 5.64 -12.35
N ARG A 4 2.57 4.96 -12.07
CA ARG A 4 2.66 3.50 -12.25
C ARG A 4 1.89 2.75 -11.17
N SER A 5 2.08 3.12 -9.90
CA SER A 5 1.38 2.46 -8.79
C SER A 5 -0.14 2.65 -8.87
N ALA A 6 -0.60 3.82 -9.30
CA ALA A 6 -2.03 4.05 -9.54
C ALA A 6 -2.58 3.17 -10.67
N ARG A 7 -1.81 2.97 -11.75
CA ARG A 7 -2.23 2.09 -12.85
C ARG A 7 -2.29 0.63 -12.40
N TRP A 8 -1.31 0.17 -11.63
CA TRP A 8 -1.25 -1.21 -11.13
C TRP A 8 -2.40 -1.60 -10.21
N LEU A 9 -3.05 -0.65 -9.53
CA LEU A 9 -4.30 -0.94 -8.81
C LEU A 9 -5.44 -1.39 -9.75
N ASN A 10 -5.41 -1.01 -11.02
CA ASN A 10 -6.34 -1.51 -12.02
C ASN A 10 -5.81 -2.78 -12.70
N ASP A 11 -4.52 -2.83 -12.99
CA ASP A 11 -3.91 -3.94 -13.73
C ASP A 11 -3.79 -5.23 -12.89
N PHE A 12 -3.51 -5.10 -11.58
CA PHE A 12 -3.21 -6.22 -10.66
C PHE A 12 -4.31 -6.43 -9.61
N GLY A 13 -5.34 -5.60 -9.61
CA GLY A 13 -6.37 -5.53 -8.57
C GLY A 13 -6.07 -4.50 -7.47
N ASP A 14 -7.11 -4.12 -6.72
CA ASP A 14 -7.00 -3.11 -5.68
C ASP A 14 -6.63 -3.78 -4.35
N LEU A 15 -5.42 -3.49 -3.86
CA LEU A 15 -4.90 -3.96 -2.56
C LEU A 15 -5.85 -3.69 -1.38
N ARG A 16 -6.77 -2.74 -1.52
CA ARG A 16 -7.76 -2.38 -0.50
C ARG A 16 -8.96 -3.32 -0.44
N HIS A 17 -9.18 -4.13 -1.46
CA HIS A 17 -10.39 -4.93 -1.61
C HIS A 17 -10.08 -6.40 -1.87
N ASP A 18 -9.53 -6.68 -3.06
CA ASP A 18 -9.60 -8.00 -3.68
C ASP A 18 -8.22 -8.61 -3.97
N ALA A 19 -7.19 -7.79 -4.19
CA ALA A 19 -5.85 -8.29 -4.48
C ALA A 19 -5.15 -8.88 -3.24
N ASP A 20 -4.49 -10.03 -3.42
CA ASP A 20 -3.57 -10.54 -2.41
C ASP A 20 -2.28 -9.69 -2.41
N PRO A 21 -1.84 -9.14 -1.26
CA PRO A 21 -0.68 -8.26 -1.25
C PRO A 21 0.64 -8.91 -1.65
N VAL A 22 0.81 -10.22 -1.45
CA VAL A 22 2.03 -10.92 -1.88
C VAL A 22 2.04 -11.00 -3.40
N ASP A 23 0.98 -11.53 -4.00
CA ASP A 23 0.87 -11.64 -5.45
C ASP A 23 0.98 -10.28 -6.14
N TRP A 24 0.34 -9.24 -5.57
CA TRP A 24 0.41 -7.88 -6.10
C TRP A 24 1.84 -7.35 -6.15
N VAL A 25 2.63 -7.57 -5.08
CA VAL A 25 4.05 -7.21 -5.05
C VAL A 25 4.84 -8.04 -6.07
N GLU A 26 4.53 -9.32 -6.23
CA GLU A 26 5.16 -10.20 -7.22
C GLU A 26 4.78 -9.88 -8.69
N LEU A 27 3.73 -9.10 -8.94
CA LEU A 27 3.38 -8.61 -10.27
C LEU A 27 4.13 -7.33 -10.68
N ILE A 28 4.79 -6.62 -9.76
CA ILE A 28 5.55 -5.39 -10.07
C ILE A 28 6.66 -5.70 -11.09
N PRO A 29 6.69 -5.07 -12.28
CA PRO A 29 7.61 -5.47 -13.35
C PRO A 29 9.05 -4.96 -13.17
N PHE A 30 9.33 -4.23 -12.10
CA PHE A 30 10.65 -3.65 -11.82
C PHE A 30 11.22 -4.26 -10.54
N ASP A 31 12.27 -5.06 -10.66
CA ASP A 31 12.86 -5.78 -9.53
C ASP A 31 13.33 -4.85 -8.41
N GLU A 32 13.90 -3.69 -8.77
CA GLU A 32 14.27 -2.65 -7.81
C GLU A 32 13.05 -2.17 -7.01
N THR A 33 11.91 -1.97 -7.68
CA THR A 33 10.68 -1.51 -7.03
C THR A 33 10.06 -2.62 -6.18
N ARG A 34 10.08 -3.87 -6.64
CA ARG A 34 9.62 -5.02 -5.86
C ARG A 34 10.42 -5.17 -4.57
N ASN A 35 11.75 -5.20 -4.68
CA ASN A 35 12.65 -5.28 -3.53
C ASN A 35 12.47 -4.08 -2.60
N TYR A 36 12.32 -2.86 -3.14
CA TYR A 36 12.02 -1.68 -2.34
C TYR A 36 10.75 -1.85 -1.49
N VAL A 37 9.63 -2.28 -2.08
CA VAL A 37 8.37 -2.48 -1.36
C VAL A 37 8.52 -3.53 -0.27
N MET A 38 9.18 -4.66 -0.56
CA MET A 38 9.45 -5.70 0.42
C MET A 38 10.27 -5.18 1.60
N ARG A 39 11.35 -4.43 1.35
CA ARG A 39 12.21 -3.86 2.40
C ARG A 39 11.50 -2.82 3.25
N VAL A 40 10.66 -1.98 2.65
CA VAL A 40 9.85 -1.01 3.40
C VAL A 40 8.85 -1.74 4.29
N ALA A 41 8.13 -2.74 3.76
CA ALA A 41 7.17 -3.52 4.53
C ALA A 41 7.82 -4.29 5.69
N GLU A 42 9.00 -4.86 5.48
CA GLU A 42 9.81 -5.52 6.52
C GLU A 42 10.20 -4.56 7.65
N ALA A 43 10.49 -3.30 7.32
CA ALA A 43 10.94 -2.31 8.28
C ALA A 43 9.81 -1.69 9.12
N LEU A 44 8.56 -1.67 8.64
CA LEU A 44 7.42 -1.03 9.31
C LEU A 44 7.20 -1.47 10.77
N PRO A 45 7.10 -2.78 11.10
CA PRO A 45 6.90 -3.19 12.49
C PRO A 45 8.10 -2.82 13.39
N ILE A 46 9.33 -2.80 12.84
CA ILE A 46 10.52 -2.38 13.57
C ILE A 46 10.45 -0.91 13.94
N TYR A 47 10.07 -0.05 12.99
CA TYR A 47 9.92 1.38 13.25
C TYR A 47 8.76 1.66 14.21
N ARG A 48 7.62 0.98 14.06
CA ARG A 48 6.51 1.07 15.04
C ARG A 48 7.00 0.71 16.44
N ALA A 49 7.75 -0.38 16.59
CA ALA A 49 8.26 -0.80 17.89
C ALA A 49 9.21 0.23 18.51
N ARG A 50 10.09 0.82 17.69
CA ARG A 50 11.03 1.88 18.12
C ARG A 50 10.31 3.16 18.53
N ILE A 51 9.29 3.57 17.78
CA ILE A 51 8.52 4.79 18.06
C ILE A 51 7.68 4.63 19.33
N HIS A 52 7.05 3.47 19.52
CA HIS A 52 6.18 3.21 20.67
C HIS A 52 6.93 2.68 21.90
N GLY A 53 8.24 2.40 21.80
CA GLY A 53 9.06 1.86 22.89
C GLY A 53 8.63 0.47 23.38
N THR A 54 7.81 -0.24 22.60
CA THR A 54 7.21 -1.54 22.95
C THR A 54 7.14 -2.43 21.70
N PRO A 55 7.11 -3.76 21.83
CA PRO A 55 6.97 -4.63 20.66
C PRO A 55 5.72 -4.31 19.85
N ALA A 56 5.89 -4.12 18.53
CA ALA A 56 4.78 -3.92 17.61
C ALA A 56 4.43 -5.21 16.87
N PRO A 57 3.15 -5.48 16.58
CA PRO A 57 2.75 -6.66 15.85
C PRO A 57 3.22 -6.59 14.38
N VAL A 58 3.63 -7.74 13.84
CA VAL A 58 3.94 -7.90 12.42
C VAL A 58 2.63 -8.20 11.69
N ILE A 59 2.16 -7.23 10.91
CA ILE A 59 0.86 -7.26 10.23
C ILE A 59 1.01 -6.88 8.76
N THR A 60 1.91 -7.56 8.06
CA THR A 60 2.34 -7.21 6.69
C THR A 60 1.17 -7.07 5.70
N ARG A 61 0.13 -7.92 5.78
CA ARG A 61 -1.06 -7.81 4.92
C ARG A 61 -1.79 -6.47 5.15
N TRP A 62 -1.92 -6.05 6.41
CA TRP A 62 -2.52 -4.77 6.77
C TRP A 62 -1.62 -3.60 6.33
N ASP A 63 -0.30 -3.73 6.55
CA ASP A 63 0.69 -2.71 6.19
C ASP A 63 0.70 -2.39 4.68
N LEU A 64 0.51 -3.41 3.84
CA LEU A 64 0.46 -3.25 2.38
C LEU A 64 -0.91 -2.81 1.88
N SER A 65 -2.01 -3.29 2.46
CA SER A 65 -3.38 -2.93 2.06
C SER A 65 -3.87 -1.60 2.63
N GLY A 66 -3.17 -1.04 3.62
CA GLY A 66 -3.66 0.10 4.40
C GLY A 66 -4.96 -0.20 5.14
N GLY A 67 -5.25 -1.49 5.38
CA GLY A 67 -6.47 -1.92 6.03
C GLY A 67 -7.76 -1.72 5.23
N GLY A 68 -7.66 -1.64 3.91
CA GLY A 68 -8.81 -1.37 3.05
C GLY A 68 -9.26 0.09 3.06
N ALA A 69 -8.46 1.01 3.62
CA ALA A 69 -8.78 2.42 3.63
C ALA A 69 -8.77 3.01 2.20
N VAL A 70 -9.96 3.34 1.69
CA VAL A 70 -10.14 4.07 0.43
C VAL A 70 -10.34 5.56 0.77
N PRO A 71 -9.53 6.49 0.22
CA PRO A 71 -9.76 7.91 0.45
C PRO A 71 -11.12 8.32 -0.13
N PRO A 72 -11.84 9.27 0.49
CA PRO A 72 -13.09 9.76 -0.06
C PRO A 72 -12.88 10.28 -1.48
N PRO A 73 -13.86 10.10 -2.40
CA PRO A 73 -13.75 10.65 -3.74
C PRO A 73 -13.54 12.17 -3.66
N PRO A 74 -12.77 12.77 -4.58
CA PRO A 74 -12.56 14.21 -4.57
C PRO A 74 -13.92 14.91 -4.62
N ALA A 75 -14.11 15.91 -3.74
CA ALA A 75 -15.33 16.69 -3.72
C ALA A 75 -15.55 17.28 -5.12
N ARG A 76 -16.68 16.95 -5.76
CA ARG A 76 -17.09 17.65 -6.97
C ARG A 76 -17.38 19.08 -6.55
N LEU A 77 -16.47 20.00 -6.88
CA LEU A 77 -16.75 21.43 -6.85
C LEU A 77 -17.75 21.70 -7.98
N THR A 78 -19.01 21.35 -7.78
CA THR A 78 -20.10 21.88 -8.59
C THR A 78 -20.20 23.35 -8.22
N LEU A 79 -19.53 24.20 -9.01
CA LEU A 79 -19.80 25.63 -9.03
C LEU A 79 -21.28 25.79 -9.38
N ALA A 80 -22.10 26.01 -8.36
CA ALA A 80 -23.39 26.63 -8.54
C ALA A 80 -23.11 28.04 -9.06
N LEU A 81 -23.52 28.28 -10.31
CA LEU A 81 -23.49 29.57 -10.99
C LEU A 81 -24.33 30.61 -10.22
#